data_AF-A0A6L6CZ96-F1
#
_entry.id   AF-A0A6L6CZ96-F1
#
_cell.length_a   1.000
_cell.length_b   1.000
_cell.length_c   1.000
_cell.angle_alpha   90.00
_cell.angle_beta   90.00
_cell.angle_gamma   90.00
#
_symmetry.space_group_name_H-M   'P 1'
#
loop_
_entity.id
_entity.type
_entity.pdbx_description
1 polymer ?
#
loop_
_entity_poly.entity_id
_entity_poly.type
_entity_poly.pdbx_seq_one_letter_code
_entity_poly.pdbx_strand_id
1 'polypeptide(L)'
;MSKQIDPRGPRFGAAITTVVLAVILLTIPTSVATVLLGIQTVVFALGAFVGLHAQPYGIIYRKLVLPRIAKPTALEAVEPPQFAQFVGFLFAATGLIALLAGA
;
A
#
# COMPACT_ATOMS: atom_id res chain seq x y z
N MET A 1 -16.58 -14.07 12.01
CA MET A 1 -16.67 -14.17 10.54
C MET A 1 -15.62 -13.26 9.95
N SER A 2 -14.77 -13.76 9.07
CA SER A 2 -13.80 -12.92 8.34
C SER A 2 -14.55 -11.88 7.50
N LYS A 3 -14.07 -10.64 7.51
CA LYS A 3 -14.66 -9.56 6.72
C LYS A 3 -14.25 -9.78 5.25
N GLN A 4 -15.25 -9.97 4.40
CA GLN A 4 -15.06 -10.18 2.96
C GLN A 4 -14.87 -8.84 2.23
N ILE A 5 -13.93 -8.78 1.29
CA ILE A 5 -13.61 -7.60 0.49
C ILE A 5 -13.53 -7.93 -1.00
N ASP A 6 -13.65 -6.90 -1.85
CA ASP A 6 -13.35 -7.03 -3.28
C ASP A 6 -11.83 -7.17 -3.48
N PRO A 7 -11.35 -8.29 -4.03
CA PRO A 7 -9.91 -8.56 -4.19
C PRO A 7 -9.21 -7.57 -5.13
N ARG A 8 -9.96 -6.90 -6.01
CA ARG A 8 -9.41 -5.94 -6.97
C ARG A 8 -8.93 -4.65 -6.29
N GLY A 9 -9.47 -4.32 -5.12
CA GLY A 9 -9.05 -3.15 -4.33
C GLY A 9 -7.61 -3.22 -3.84
N PRO A 10 -7.23 -4.27 -3.06
CA PRO A 10 -5.85 -4.49 -2.66
C PRO A 10 -4.89 -4.61 -3.85
N ARG A 11 -5.31 -5.28 -4.93
CA ARG A 11 -4.50 -5.42 -6.16
C ARG A 11 -4.23 -4.08 -6.85
N PHE A 12 -5.24 -3.22 -6.93
CA PHE A 12 -5.07 -1.85 -7.44
C PHE A 12 -4.08 -1.04 -6.60
N GLY A 13 -4.22 -1.09 -5.27
CA GLY A 13 -3.28 -0.44 -4.36
C GLY A 13 -1.86 -0.98 -4.48
N ALA A 14 -1.71 -2.29 -4.68
CA ALA A 14 -0.41 -2.92 -4.93
C ALA A 14 0.23 -2.44 -6.24
N ALA A 15 -0.54 -2.30 -7.32
CA ALA A 15 -0.02 -1.79 -8.60
C ALA A 15 0.53 -0.36 -8.46
N ILE A 16 -0.20 0.53 -7.77
CA ILE A 16 0.28 1.89 -7.47
C ILE A 16 1.56 1.83 -6.62
N THR A 17 1.55 1.01 -5.57
CA THR A 17 2.70 0.84 -4.68
C THR A 17 3.94 0.40 -5.44
N THR A 18 3.81 -0.55 -6.38
CA THR A 18 4.92 -0.99 -7.22
C THR A 18 5.53 0.16 -8.02
N VAL A 19 4.71 1.03 -8.61
CA VAL A 19 5.20 2.21 -9.34
C VAL A 19 5.90 3.17 -8.40
N VAL A 20 5.34 3.45 -7.22
CA VAL A 20 5.96 4.32 -6.21
C VAL A 20 7.31 3.78 -5.75
N LEU A 21 7.40 2.48 -5.44
CA LEU A 21 8.65 1.83 -5.05
C LEU A 21 9.68 1.84 -6.18
N ALA A 22 9.28 1.65 -7.43
CA ALA A 22 10.18 1.78 -8.58
C ALA A 22 10.74 3.21 -8.69
N VAL A 23 9.90 4.24 -8.53
CA VAL A 23 10.34 5.64 -8.52
C VAL A 23 11.31 5.92 -7.37
N ILE A 24 11.04 5.38 -6.18
CA ILE A 24 11.96 5.48 -5.03
C ILE A 24 13.32 4.90 -5.42
N LEU A 25 13.37 3.67 -5.92
CA LEU A 25 14.63 3.01 -6.33
C LEU A 25 15.39 3.80 -7.40
N LEU A 26 14.70 4.35 -8.39
CA LEU A 26 15.31 5.16 -9.45
C LEU A 26 15.82 6.52 -8.99
N THR A 27 15.41 6.99 -7.81
CA THR A 27 15.73 8.33 -7.30
C THR A 27 16.57 8.32 -6.01
N ILE A 28 16.96 7.15 -5.48
CA ILE A 28 17.92 7.08 -4.36
C ILE A 28 19.30 7.59 -4.83
N PRO A 29 20.05 8.37 -4.01
CA PRO A 29 19.77 8.79 -2.63
C PRO A 29 19.25 10.24 -2.52
N THR A 30 18.36 10.67 -3.41
CA THR A 30 17.82 12.04 -3.35
C THR A 30 16.79 12.22 -2.23
N SER A 31 16.57 13.47 -1.82
CA SER A 31 15.51 13.82 -0.86
C SER A 31 14.10 13.40 -1.33
N VAL A 32 13.89 13.31 -2.65
CA VAL A 32 12.64 12.81 -3.23
C VAL A 32 12.39 11.37 -2.83
N ALA A 33 13.40 10.50 -2.93
CA ALA A 33 13.29 9.10 -2.52
C ALA A 33 12.95 8.97 -1.02
N THR A 34 13.61 9.76 -0.17
CA THR A 34 13.36 9.77 1.28
C THR A 34 11.92 10.17 1.61
N VAL A 35 11.42 11.24 0.99
CA VAL A 35 10.05 11.73 1.21
C VAL A 35 9.03 10.69 0.71
N LEU A 36 9.22 10.14 -0.49
CA LEU A 36 8.32 9.13 -1.04
C LEU A 36 8.31 7.86 -0.20
N LEU A 37 9.46 7.39 0.27
CA LEU A 37 9.54 6.21 1.14
C LEU A 37 8.87 6.47 2.50
N GLY A 38 9.02 7.67 3.05
CA GLY A 38 8.29 8.11 4.24
C GLY A 38 6.77 8.05 4.05
N ILE A 39 6.26 8.61 2.95
CA ILE A 39 4.83 8.55 2.60
C ILE A 39 4.37 7.10 2.43
N GLN A 40 5.11 6.29 1.68
CA GLN A 40 4.75 4.89 1.44
C GLN A 40 4.75 4.07 2.74
N THR A 41 5.66 4.36 3.67
CA THR A 41 5.70 3.75 5.01
C THR A 41 4.41 4.05 5.78
N VAL A 42 3.94 5.31 5.76
CA VAL A 42 2.67 5.70 6.39
C VAL A 42 1.49 4.99 5.71
N VAL A 43 1.48 4.90 4.38
CA VAL A 43 0.43 4.19 3.63
C VAL A 43 0.33 2.72 4.06
N PHE A 44 1.47 2.03 4.19
CA PHE A 44 1.50 0.65 4.69
C PHE A 44 1.04 0.56 6.14
N ALA A 45 1.48 1.49 7.01
CA ALA A 45 1.07 1.53 8.41
C ALA A 45 -0.46 1.68 8.57
N LEU A 46 -1.08 2.57 7.78
CA LEU A 46 -2.53 2.73 7.76
C LEU A 46 -3.23 1.43 7.37
N GLY A 47 -2.76 0.78 6.30
CA GLY A 47 -3.31 -0.51 5.85
C GLY A 47 -3.14 -1.63 6.87
N ALA A 48 -2.01 -1.67 7.55
CA ALA A 48 -1.63 -2.72 8.51
C ALA A 48 -2.38 -2.59 9.85
N PHE A 49 -2.36 -1.40 10.45
CA PHE A 49 -2.80 -1.19 11.84
C PHE A 49 -4.23 -0.65 11.96
N VAL A 50 -4.66 0.20 11.04
CA VAL A 50 -6.03 0.74 11.01
C VAL A 50 -6.93 -0.15 10.13
N GLY A 51 -6.37 -0.68 9.05
CA GLY A 51 -7.01 -1.62 8.13
C GLY A 51 -7.17 -1.03 6.73
N LEU A 52 -7.47 -1.90 5.75
CA LEU A 52 -7.49 -1.55 4.31
C LEU A 52 -8.45 -0.43 3.93
N HIS A 53 -9.46 -0.15 4.76
CA HIS A 53 -10.41 0.94 4.52
C HIS A 53 -9.79 2.34 4.71
N ALA A 54 -8.72 2.45 5.50
CA ALA A 54 -7.96 3.67 5.74
C ALA A 54 -6.80 3.86 4.75
N GLN A 55 -6.47 2.82 3.96
CA GLN A 55 -5.40 2.90 2.97
C GLN A 55 -5.79 3.87 1.83
N PRO A 56 -5.00 4.93 1.56
CA PRO A 56 -5.36 5.96 0.57
C PRO A 56 -5.66 5.40 -0.82
N TYR A 57 -4.86 4.45 -1.29
CA TYR A 57 -5.06 3.83 -2.61
C TYR A 57 -6.35 3.01 -2.68
N GLY A 58 -6.76 2.36 -1.58
CA GLY A 58 -8.04 1.67 -1.47
C GLY A 58 -9.23 2.63 -1.51
N ILE A 59 -9.09 3.82 -0.93
CA ILE A 59 -10.10 4.89 -1.02
C ILE A 59 -10.24 5.38 -2.47
N ILE A 60 -9.11 5.57 -3.17
CA ILE A 60 -9.10 5.93 -4.60
C ILE A 60 -9.82 4.86 -5.42
N TYR A 61 -9.49 3.58 -5.22
CA TYR A 61 -10.17 2.47 -5.89
C TYR A 61 -11.68 2.53 -5.66
N ARG A 62 -12.13 2.65 -4.40
CA ARG A 62 -13.56 2.64 -4.06
C ARG A 62 -14.32 3.84 -4.63
N LYS A 63 -13.68 5.02 -4.67
CA LYS A 63 -14.34 6.25 -5.14
C LYS A 63 -14.32 6.40 -6.65
N LEU A 64 -13.24 5.98 -7.31
CA LEU A 64 -13.01 6.26 -8.74
C LEU A 64 -13.09 5.01 -9.60
N VAL A 65 -12.58 3.87 -9.17
CA VAL A 65 -12.51 2.67 -10.03
C VAL A 65 -13.76 1.80 -9.87
N LEU A 66 -14.14 1.51 -8.62
CA LEU A 66 -15.25 0.61 -8.30
C LEU A 66 -16.60 1.02 -8.94
N PRO A 67 -16.99 2.31 -9.01
CA PRO A 67 -18.24 2.70 -9.66
C PRO A 67 -18.26 2.48 -11.18
N ARG A 68 -17.10 2.25 -11.81
CA ARG A 68 -16.92 2.15 -13.26
C ARG A 68 -16.77 0.70 -13.75
N ILE A 69 -16.83 -0.28 -12.85
CA ILE A 69 -16.61 -1.70 -13.16
C ILE A 69 -17.75 -2.56 -12.65
N ALA A 70 -17.92 -3.74 -13.25
CA ALA A 70 -18.92 -4.71 -12.82
C ALA A 70 -18.61 -5.27 -11.41
N LYS A 71 -19.63 -5.87 -10.79
CA LYS A 71 -19.50 -6.56 -9.49
C LYS A 71 -18.41 -7.64 -9.52
N PRO A 72 -17.70 -7.88 -8.40
CA PRO A 72 -16.65 -8.90 -8.36
C PRO A 72 -17.25 -10.30 -8.47
N THR A 73 -16.54 -11.19 -9.15
CA THR A 73 -16.95 -12.60 -9.33
C THR A 73 -16.78 -13.42 -8.04
N ALA A 74 -15.83 -13.04 -7.18
CA ALA A 74 -15.56 -13.65 -5.90
C ALA A 74 -15.07 -12.60 -4.91
N LEU A 75 -15.36 -12.81 -3.62
CA LEU A 75 -14.84 -12.01 -2.52
C LEU A 75 -13.69 -12.77 -1.85
N GLU A 76 -12.78 -12.03 -1.23
CA GLU A 76 -11.67 -12.60 -0.45
C GLU A 76 -11.71 -12.11 0.99
N ALA A 77 -11.10 -12.92 1.87
CA ALA A 77 -10.87 -12.61 3.27
C ALA A 77 -9.94 -11.38 3.39
N VAL A 78 -10.21 -10.47 4.33
CA VAL A 78 -9.41 -9.23 4.51
C VAL A 78 -8.01 -9.48 5.09
N GLU A 79 -7.84 -10.60 5.79
CA GLU A 79 -6.68 -10.88 6.64
C GLU A 79 -5.38 -11.02 5.83
N PRO A 80 -5.33 -11.77 4.70
CA PRO A 80 -4.09 -11.90 3.92
C PRO A 80 -3.59 -10.58 3.33
N PRO A 81 -4.44 -9.73 2.70
CA PRO A 81 -3.99 -8.41 2.24
C PRO A 81 -3.55 -7.49 3.39
N GLN A 82 -4.21 -7.54 4.55
CA GLN A 82 -3.78 -6.75 5.72
C GLN A 82 -2.43 -7.23 6.28
N PHE A 83 -2.19 -8.54 6.30
CA PHE A 83 -0.88 -9.10 6.63
C PHE A 83 0.21 -8.64 5.66
N ALA A 84 -0.09 -8.62 4.35
CA ALA A 84 0.85 -8.08 3.37
C ALA A 84 1.18 -6.59 3.58
N GLN A 85 0.20 -5.78 4.03
CA GLN A 85 0.46 -4.38 4.41
C GLN A 85 1.42 -4.28 5.60
N PHE A 86 1.26 -5.15 6.60
CA PHE A 86 2.17 -5.19 7.75
C PHE A 86 3.59 -5.56 7.35
N VAL A 87 3.76 -6.59 6.50
CA VAL A 87 5.07 -6.97 5.96
C VAL A 87 5.68 -5.81 5.17
N GLY A 88 4.91 -5.17 4.29
CA GLY A 88 5.34 -4.00 3.53
C GLY A 88 5.77 -2.83 4.43
N PHE A 89 5.06 -2.60 5.54
CA PHE A 89 5.44 -1.61 6.54
C PHE A 89 6.80 -1.92 7.16
N LEU A 90 7.07 -3.16 7.56
CA LEU A 90 8.36 -3.55 8.15
C LEU A 90 9.53 -3.29 7.19
N PHE A 91 9.39 -3.66 5.92
CA PHE A 91 10.41 -3.40 4.90
C PHE A 91 10.59 -1.90 4.66
N ALA A 92 9.50 -1.16 4.48
CA ALA A 92 9.57 0.28 4.19
C ALA A 92 10.15 1.07 5.37
N ALA A 93 9.75 0.76 6.60
CA ALA A 93 10.30 1.37 7.81
C ALA A 93 11.80 1.07 7.97
N THR A 94 12.21 -0.18 7.74
CA THR A 94 13.63 -0.57 7.79
C THR A 94 14.45 0.19 6.74
N GLY A 95 13.96 0.25 5.49
CA GLY A 95 14.61 1.00 4.41
C GLY A 95 14.68 2.50 4.71
N LEU A 96 13.62 3.08 5.29
CA LEU A 96 13.59 4.48 5.67
C LEU A 96 14.62 4.80 6.76
N ILE A 97 14.71 3.94 7.80
CA ILE A 97 15.71 4.08 8.86
C ILE A 97 17.12 4.00 8.27
N ALA A 98 17.38 3.05 7.37
CA ALA A 98 18.68 2.92 6.72
C ALA A 98 19.05 4.17 5.90
N LEU A 99 18.12 4.67 5.09
CA LEU A 99 18.35 5.87 4.27
C LEU A 99 18.59 7.12 5.14
N LEU A 100 17.85 7.27 6.24
CA LEU A 100 18.06 8.36 7.20
C LEU A 100 19.36 8.24 8.00
N ALA A 101 19.87 7.02 8.16
CA ALA A 101 21.17 6.74 8.76
C ALA A 101 22.34 6.91 7.78
N GLY A 102 22.07 7.20 6.51
CA GLY A 102 23.08 7.49 5.48
C GLY A 102 23.62 6.25 4.74
N ALA A 103 22.90 5.13 4.76
CA ALA A 103 23.16 4.01 3.86
C ALA A 103 22.83 4.37 2.40
#